data_AF-A0AAN6XTU7-F1
#
_entry.id   AF-A0AAN6XTU7-F1
#
_cell.length_a   1.000
_cell.length_b   1.000
_cell.length_c   1.000
_cell.angle_alpha   90.00
_cell.angle_beta   90.00
_cell.angle_gamma   90.00
#
_symmetry.space_group_name_H-M   'P 1'
#
loop_
_entity.id
_entity.type
_entity.pdbx_description
1 polymer ?
#
loop_
_entity_poly.entity_id
_entity_poly.type
_entity_poly.pdbx_seq_one_letter_code
_entity_poly.pdbx_strand_id
1 'polypeptide(L)'
;MGRYPNHPDRLLWSIRRRSTAALPEEILLAIFVSIEGPPQEASCRERTDGRVPEEVLAIQNLRLTCRQFNRIASPLLMPTVPVDYRYSSIKRLDQVSSHPLISSGVRTV
;
A
#
# COMPACT_ATOMS: atom_id res chain seq x y z
N MET A 1 44.25 35.03 -27.04
CA MET A 1 42.77 35.16 -27.18
C MET A 1 42.20 33.80 -27.53
N GLY A 2 41.13 33.38 -26.87
CA GLY A 2 40.49 32.09 -27.11
C GLY A 2 39.75 31.59 -25.87
N ARG A 3 38.92 32.45 -25.26
CA ARG A 3 37.99 32.05 -24.20
C ARG A 3 36.91 31.19 -24.87
N TYR A 4 36.83 29.92 -24.50
CA TYR A 4 35.66 29.10 -24.79
C TYR A 4 34.45 29.67 -24.03
N PRO A 5 33.37 30.06 -24.72
CA PRO A 5 32.19 30.59 -24.07
C PRO A 5 31.30 29.43 -23.59
N ASN A 6 30.92 29.49 -22.31
CA ASN A 6 29.60 29.16 -21.78
C ASN A 6 28.82 28.03 -22.48
N HIS A 7 29.01 26.79 -22.02
CA HIS A 7 28.01 25.73 -22.21
C HIS A 7 26.99 25.83 -21.07
N PRO A 8 25.68 26.04 -21.31
CA PRO A 8 24.68 26.22 -20.26
C PRO A 8 24.16 24.89 -19.66
N ASP A 9 24.81 23.75 -19.91
CA ASP A 9 24.23 22.43 -19.61
C ASP A 9 24.77 21.74 -18.35
N ARG A 10 25.53 22.44 -17.50
CA ARG A 10 26.16 21.84 -16.31
C ARG A 10 25.30 21.77 -15.05
N LEU A 11 24.02 22.16 -15.10
CA LEU A 11 23.15 22.16 -13.92
C LEU A 11 22.06 21.07 -13.88
N LEU A 12 22.04 20.11 -14.81
CA LEU A 12 20.91 19.16 -14.93
C LEU A 12 21.12 17.73 -14.43
N TRP A 13 22.27 17.32 -13.88
CA TRP A 13 22.50 15.88 -13.62
C TRP A 13 22.91 15.48 -12.20
N SER A 14 22.81 16.36 -11.20
CA SER A 14 22.86 15.90 -9.80
C SER A 14 21.52 15.33 -9.33
N ILE A 15 20.87 14.47 -10.14
CA ILE A 15 19.80 13.60 -9.65
C ILE A 15 20.48 12.53 -8.77
N ARG A 16 20.78 12.92 -7.54
CA ARG A 16 21.23 11.99 -6.50
C ARG A 16 20.08 11.00 -6.30
N ARG A 17 20.25 9.74 -6.71
CA ARG A 17 19.28 8.67 -6.44
C ARG A 17 19.04 8.64 -4.93
N ARG A 18 17.91 9.19 -4.47
CA ARG A 18 17.42 8.95 -3.12
C ARG A 18 16.63 7.65 -3.17
N SER A 19 16.95 6.75 -2.25
CA SER A 19 16.14 5.56 -2.03
C SER A 19 14.71 5.99 -1.69
N THR A 20 13.72 5.34 -2.26
CA THR A 20 12.31 5.55 -1.90
C THR A 20 12.03 5.20 -0.45
N ALA A 21 12.82 4.30 0.15
CA ALA A 21 12.79 3.99 1.58
C ALA A 21 13.30 5.14 2.47
N ALA A 22 13.94 6.16 1.90
CA ALA A 22 14.34 7.36 2.64
C ALA A 22 13.21 8.38 2.80
N LEU A 23 12.03 8.11 2.21
CA LEU A 23 10.85 8.94 2.43
C LEU A 23 10.28 8.69 3.83
N PRO A 24 9.70 9.71 4.48
CA PRO A 24 8.92 9.54 5.70
C PRO A 24 7.78 8.54 5.49
N GLU A 25 7.41 7.82 6.55
CA GLU A 25 6.41 6.76 6.48
C GLU A 25 5.03 7.29 6.09
N GLU A 26 4.70 8.52 6.50
CA GLU A 26 3.43 9.19 6.21
C GLU A 26 3.27 9.43 4.71
N ILE A 27 4.37 9.76 4.03
CA ILE A 27 4.38 9.98 2.59
C ILE A 27 4.24 8.64 1.85
N LEU A 28 4.95 7.61 2.31
CA LEU A 28 4.81 6.26 1.75
C LEU A 28 3.38 5.73 1.93
N LEU A 29 2.78 5.94 3.11
CA LEU A 29 1.41 5.55 3.39
C LEU A 29 0.42 6.28 2.48
N ALA A 30 0.57 7.59 2.29
CA ALA A 30 -0.30 8.36 1.39
C ALA A 30 -0.23 7.86 -0.06
N ILE A 31 0.97 7.48 -0.53
CA ILE A 31 1.16 6.87 -1.85
C ILE A 31 0.44 5.51 -1.91
N PHE A 32 0.59 4.67 -0.88
CA PHE A 32 0.01 3.33 -0.88
C PHE A 32 -1.52 3.35 -0.77
N VAL A 33 -2.10 4.26 0.02
CA VAL A 33 -3.55 4.44 0.11
C VAL A 33 -4.15 4.85 -1.23
N SER A 34 -3.41 5.62 -2.03
CA SER A 34 -3.84 5.98 -3.40
C SER A 34 -3.96 4.77 -4.34
N ILE A 35 -3.32 3.63 -4.02
CA ILE A 35 -3.36 2.39 -4.79
C ILE A 35 -4.56 1.53 -4.38
N GLU A 36 -5.08 1.70 -3.16
CA GLU A 36 -6.19 0.93 -2.59
C GLU A 36 -7.52 1.17 -3.35
N GLY A 37 -7.59 2.23 -4.16
CA GLY A 37 -8.80 2.65 -4.87
C GLY A 37 -9.82 3.31 -3.93
N PRO A 38 -10.89 3.94 -4.46
CA PRO A 38 -11.96 4.44 -3.60
C PRO A 38 -12.55 3.28 -2.79
N PRO A 39 -12.97 3.51 -1.53
CA PRO A 39 -13.66 2.50 -0.75
C PRO A 39 -14.91 2.11 -1.54
N GLN A 40 -14.85 0.96 -2.19
CA GLN A 40 -15.96 0.42 -2.93
C GLN A 40 -17.02 0.15 -1.87
N GLU A 41 -18.01 1.04 -1.78
CA GLU A 41 -19.18 0.87 -0.91
C GLU A 41 -19.61 -0.57 -1.03
N ALA A 42 -19.75 -1.22 0.12
CA ALA A 42 -19.90 -2.66 0.27
C ALA A 42 -21.10 -3.19 -0.52
N SER A 43 -20.96 -3.30 -1.82
CA SER A 43 -21.70 -4.29 -2.57
C SER A 43 -20.96 -5.56 -2.26
N CYS A 44 -21.60 -6.44 -1.49
CA CYS A 44 -21.26 -7.84 -1.35
C CYS A 44 -21.34 -8.58 -2.69
N ARG A 45 -20.95 -7.94 -3.81
CA ARG A 45 -20.78 -8.58 -5.10
C ARG A 45 -19.71 -9.62 -4.88
N GLU A 46 -20.20 -10.83 -4.65
CA GLU A 46 -19.48 -12.07 -4.86
C GLU A 46 -18.61 -11.86 -6.09
N ARG A 47 -17.30 -11.74 -5.88
CA ARG A 47 -16.34 -11.68 -6.97
C ARG A 47 -16.35 -13.07 -7.58
N THR A 48 -17.29 -13.30 -8.49
CA THR A 48 -17.60 -14.59 -9.11
C THR A 48 -16.46 -15.11 -9.99
N ASP A 49 -15.43 -14.32 -10.26
CA ASP A 49 -14.32 -14.68 -11.15
C ASP A 49 -13.09 -15.24 -10.42
N GLY A 50 -13.07 -15.29 -9.09
CA GLY A 50 -11.91 -15.79 -8.31
C GLY A 50 -10.62 -14.96 -8.47
N ARG A 51 -10.63 -13.93 -9.33
CA ARG A 51 -9.50 -13.05 -9.60
C ARG A 51 -9.30 -12.09 -8.42
N VAL A 52 -8.09 -12.10 -7.88
CA VAL A 52 -7.67 -11.09 -6.89
C VAL A 52 -7.66 -9.73 -7.57
N PRO A 53 -8.25 -8.68 -6.97
CA PRO A 53 -8.22 -7.33 -7.54
C PRO A 53 -6.80 -6.84 -7.76
N GLU A 54 -6.60 -6.04 -8.80
CA GLU A 54 -5.27 -5.51 -9.14
C GLU A 54 -4.72 -4.62 -8.02
N GLU A 55 -5.59 -3.93 -7.27
CA GLU A 55 -5.20 -3.12 -6.10
C GLU A 55 -4.60 -4.02 -5.00
N VAL A 56 -5.27 -5.14 -4.70
CA VAL A 56 -4.79 -6.10 -3.70
C VAL A 56 -3.47 -6.73 -4.12
N LEU A 57 -3.32 -7.05 -5.41
CA LEU A 57 -2.05 -7.56 -5.95
C LEU A 57 -0.93 -6.50 -5.85
N ALA A 58 -1.23 -5.23 -6.12
CA ALA A 58 -0.27 -4.15 -5.98
C ALA A 58 0.21 -4.00 -4.53
N ILE A 59 -0.70 -4.03 -3.55
CA ILE A 59 -0.34 -4.01 -2.12
C ILE A 59 0.50 -5.23 -1.75
N GLN A 60 0.17 -6.43 -2.24
CA GLN A 60 0.99 -7.62 -2.03
C GLN A 60 2.41 -7.46 -2.60
N ASN A 61 2.55 -6.90 -3.79
CA ASN A 61 3.86 -6.64 -4.41
C ASN A 61 4.68 -5.61 -3.62
N LEU A 62 4.06 -4.54 -3.11
CA LEU A 62 4.73 -3.56 -2.24
C LEU A 62 5.31 -4.22 -0.99
N ARG A 63 4.59 -5.18 -0.41
CA ARG A 63 5.06 -5.90 0.78
C ARG A 63 6.33 -6.71 0.55
N LEU A 64 6.66 -7.02 -0.70
CA LEU A 64 7.85 -7.77 -1.09
C LEU A 64 9.07 -6.88 -1.36
N THR A 65 8.90 -5.55 -1.40
CA THR A 65 9.99 -4.63 -1.79
C THR A 65 11.06 -4.51 -0.70
N CYS A 66 10.66 -4.22 0.54
CA CYS A 66 11.56 -4.15 1.70
C CYS A 66 10.79 -4.24 3.02
N ARG A 67 11.49 -4.34 4.16
CA ARG A 67 10.86 -4.45 5.50
C ARG A 67 9.97 -3.26 5.85
N GLN A 68 10.38 -2.04 5.49
CA GLN A 68 9.60 -0.83 5.76
C GLN A 68 8.30 -0.84 4.95
N PHE A 69 8.37 -1.16 3.66
CA PHE A 69 7.19 -1.27 2.79
C PHE A 69 6.26 -2.37 3.27
N ASN A 70 6.81 -3.52 3.69
CA ASN A 70 6.02 -4.60 4.28
C ASN A 70 5.21 -4.12 5.49
N ARG A 71 5.84 -3.39 6.42
CA ARG A 71 5.16 -2.88 7.61
C ARG A 71 4.06 -1.86 7.26
N ILE A 72 4.33 -0.95 6.33
CA ILE A 72 3.38 0.11 5.95
C ILE A 72 2.23 -0.43 5.08
N ALA A 73 2.50 -1.37 4.18
CA ALA A 73 1.52 -1.90 3.24
C ALA A 73 0.66 -3.04 3.82
N SER A 74 1.13 -3.77 4.84
CA SER A 74 0.37 -4.89 5.41
C SER A 74 -1.02 -4.50 5.96
N PRO A 75 -1.20 -3.35 6.64
CA PRO A 75 -2.51 -2.88 7.07
C PRO A 75 -3.50 -2.67 5.91
N LEU A 76 -3.01 -2.33 4.72
CA LEU A 76 -3.84 -2.03 3.53
C LEU A 76 -4.32 -3.29 2.78
N LEU A 77 -4.00 -4.49 3.26
CA LEU A 77 -4.43 -5.73 2.61
C LEU A 77 -5.90 -6.04 2.84
N MET A 78 -6.44 -5.62 3.98
CA MET A 78 -7.77 -6.02 4.40
C MET A 78 -8.46 -4.89 5.16
N PRO A 79 -8.81 -3.80 4.46
CA PRO A 79 -9.49 -2.65 5.07
C PRO A 79 -10.92 -2.97 5.52
N THR A 80 -11.55 -4.00 4.93
CA THR A 80 -12.92 -4.43 5.25
C THR A 80 -12.93 -5.91 5.61
N VAL A 81 -13.55 -6.25 6.74
CA VAL A 81 -13.69 -7.63 7.21
C VAL A 81 -15.17 -7.97 7.26
N PRO A 82 -15.73 -8.72 6.29
CA PRO A 82 -17.14 -9.08 6.33
C PRO A 82 -17.41 -10.06 7.48
N VAL A 83 -18.40 -9.75 8.31
CA VAL A 83 -18.81 -10.60 9.44
C VAL A 83 -20.23 -11.12 9.24
N ASP A 84 -20.43 -12.39 9.57
CA ASP A 84 -21.75 -13.03 9.62
C ASP A 84 -22.04 -13.50 11.07
N TYR A 85 -23.29 -13.86 11.35
CA TYR A 85 -23.71 -14.33 12.68
C TYR A 85 -23.21 -15.74 13.05
N ARG A 86 -22.40 -16.40 12.21
CA ARG A 86 -21.87 -17.73 12.51
C ARG A 86 -20.65 -17.61 13.40
N TYR A 87 -20.53 -18.54 14.35
CA TYR A 87 -19.40 -18.61 15.27
C TYR A 87 -18.03 -18.60 14.55
N SER A 88 -17.93 -19.27 13.40
CA SER A 88 -16.70 -19.31 12.59
C SER A 88 -16.30 -17.93 12.06
N SER A 89 -17.25 -17.05 11.73
CA SER A 89 -16.97 -15.71 11.22
C SER A 89 -16.54 -14.77 12.35
N ILE A 90 -17.22 -14.84 13.50
CA ILE A 90 -16.84 -14.09 14.70
C ILE A 90 -15.44 -14.50 15.18
N LYS A 91 -15.11 -15.80 15.16
CA LYS A 91 -13.77 -16.29 15.49
C LYS A 91 -12.71 -15.78 14.51
N ARG A 92 -13.05 -15.67 13.22
CA ARG A 92 -12.15 -15.10 12.21
C ARG A 92 -11.90 -13.61 12.45
N LEU A 93 -12.93 -12.85 12.83
CA LEU A 93 -12.79 -11.45 13.22
C LEU A 93 -11.80 -11.31 14.39
N ASP A 94 -11.93 -12.13 15.42
CA ASP A 94 -11.03 -12.14 16.59
C ASP A 94 -9.56 -12.46 16.21
N GLN A 95 -9.36 -13.37 15.25
CA GLN A 95 -8.03 -13.65 14.70
C GLN A 95 -7.44 -12.46 13.92
N VAL A 96 -8.29 -11.72 13.20
CA VAL A 96 -7.85 -10.53 12.47
C VAL A 96 -7.53 -9.39 13.41
N SER A 97 -8.36 -9.16 14.43
CA SER A 97 -8.15 -8.08 15.41
C SER A 97 -6.88 -8.29 16.22
N SER A 98 -6.48 -9.53 16.45
CA SER A 98 -5.22 -9.88 17.13
C SER A 98 -3.99 -9.88 16.21
N HIS A 99 -4.16 -9.72 14.89
CA HIS A 99 -3.04 -9.83 13.95
C HIS A 99 -2.14 -8.57 13.95
N PRO A 100 -0.84 -8.68 14.25
CA PRO A 100 0.03 -7.51 14.54
C PRO A 100 0.28 -6.58 13.34
N LEU A 101 0.14 -7.08 12.12
CA LEU A 101 0.40 -6.31 10.88
C LEU A 101 -0.86 -5.90 10.12
N ILE A 102 -2.03 -6.40 10.50
CA ILE A 102 -3.27 -6.24 9.71
C ILE A 102 -4.34 -5.52 10.53
N SER A 103 -4.43 -5.80 11.83
CA SER A 103 -5.44 -5.23 12.74
C SER A 103 -5.56 -3.71 12.65
N SER A 104 -4.43 -3.01 12.57
CA SER A 104 -4.39 -1.54 12.51
C SER A 104 -4.95 -0.95 11.20
N GLY A 105 -5.14 -1.76 10.17
CA GLY A 105 -5.64 -1.33 8.87
C GLY A 105 -7.12 -1.59 8.63
N VAL A 106 -7.79 -2.31 9.53
CA VAL A 106 -9.23 -2.60 9.41
C VAL A 106 -10.01 -1.31 9.70
N ARG A 107 -10.81 -0.86 8.73
CA ARG A 107 -11.65 0.35 8.81
C ARG A 107 -13.13 0.02 8.93
N THR A 108 -13.56 -1.13 8.41
CA THR A 108 -14.96 -1.55 8.35
C THR A 108 -15.12 -3.03 8.71
N VAL A 109 -16.16 -3.35 9.49
CA VAL A 109 -16.55 -4.69 9.93
C VAL A 109 -18.00 -4.95 9.53
#